data_AF-A0A223ZXD3-F1
#
_entry.id   AF-A0A223ZXD3-F1
#
_cell.length_a   1.000
_cell.length_b   1.000
_cell.length_c   1.000
_cell.angle_alpha   90.00
_cell.angle_beta   90.00
_cell.angle_gamma   90.00
#
_symmetry.space_group_name_H-M   'P 1'
#
loop_
_entity.id
_entity.type
_entity.pdbx_description
1 polymer ?
#
loop_
_entity_poly.entity_id
_entity_poly.type
_entity_poly.pdbx_seq_one_letter_code
_entity_poly.pdbx_strand_id
1 'polypeptide(L)' 'ALMAGVHPQLMVGASTEVIAGEGLIVTPGGIDSHIHFICPQQIPEALSAGITTLIGGGTGPATGTKATTCT' A
#
# COMPACT_ATOMS: atom_id res chain seq x y z
N ALA A 1 15.11 -32.46 1.27
CA ALA A 1 15.55 -31.18 0.68
C ALA A 1 17.08 -31.13 0.72
N LEU A 2 17.72 -30.51 -0.27
CA LEU A 2 19.19 -30.38 -0.33
C LEU A 2 19.74 -29.44 0.76
N MET A 3 18.93 -28.47 1.21
CA MET A 3 19.28 -27.49 2.25
C MET A 3 18.62 -27.87 3.59
N ALA A 4 19.35 -27.69 4.69
CA ALA A 4 18.84 -27.88 6.05
C ALA A 4 18.10 -26.62 6.54
N GLY A 5 17.06 -26.80 7.37
CA GLY A 5 16.40 -25.69 8.08
C GLY A 5 15.37 -24.86 7.28
N VAL A 6 15.03 -25.26 6.06
CA VAL A 6 13.99 -24.55 5.27
C VAL A 6 12.61 -24.81 5.85
N HIS A 7 11.90 -23.74 6.22
CA HIS A 7 10.52 -23.84 6.72
C HIS A 7 9.58 -24.34 5.61
N PRO A 8 8.60 -25.23 5.90
CA PRO A 8 7.72 -25.79 4.87
C PRO A 8 6.95 -24.76 4.04
N GLN A 9 6.63 -23.59 4.63
CA GLN A 9 5.91 -22.50 3.96
C GLN A 9 6.82 -21.53 3.18
N LEU A 10 8.14 -21.74 3.16
CA LEU A 10 9.12 -20.83 2.52
C LEU A 10 9.93 -21.51 1.42
N MET A 11 9.35 -22.53 0.77
CA MET A 11 10.00 -23.24 -0.34
C MET A 11 9.96 -22.41 -1.62
N VAL A 12 11.12 -22.18 -2.23
CA VAL A 12 11.23 -21.65 -3.60
C VAL A 12 11.15 -22.83 -4.58
N GLY A 13 10.22 -22.75 -5.54
CA GLY A 13 9.97 -23.81 -6.52
C GLY A 13 9.75 -23.27 -7.92
N ALA A 14 9.24 -24.13 -8.81
CA ALA A 14 9.03 -23.79 -10.23
C ALA A 14 8.02 -22.64 -10.46
N SER A 15 7.21 -22.30 -9.46
CA SER A 15 6.17 -21.25 -9.54
C SER A 15 6.48 -20.04 -8.66
N THR A 16 7.72 -19.88 -8.20
CA THR A 16 8.13 -18.78 -7.32
C THR A 16 8.83 -17.70 -8.14
N GLU A 17 8.29 -16.48 -8.14
CA GLU A 17 8.99 -15.28 -8.61
C GLU A 17 9.91 -14.74 -7.51
N VAL A 18 10.99 -14.06 -7.90
CA VAL A 18 12.00 -13.53 -6.97
C VAL A 18 12.19 -12.04 -7.19
N ILE A 19 12.05 -11.27 -6.11
CA ILE A 19 12.41 -9.85 -6.05
C ILE A 19 13.69 -9.72 -5.22
N ALA A 20 14.74 -9.13 -5.79
CA ALA A 20 16.02 -8.88 -5.12
C ALA A 20 15.84 -7.82 -4.02
N GLY A 21 16.24 -8.17 -2.79
CA GLY A 21 16.06 -7.33 -1.59
C GLY A 21 17.38 -6.91 -0.93
N GLU A 22 18.52 -7.39 -1.42
CA GLU A 22 19.83 -7.07 -0.89
C GLU A 22 20.14 -5.57 -1.00
N GLY A 23 20.60 -4.96 0.09
CA GLY A 23 20.91 -3.52 0.15
C GLY A 23 19.68 -2.60 0.17
N LEU A 24 18.45 -3.14 0.21
CA LEU A 24 17.21 -2.38 0.26
C LEU A 24 16.54 -2.49 1.63
N ILE A 25 15.63 -1.55 1.91
CA ILE A 25 14.75 -1.58 3.08
C ILE A 25 13.33 -1.89 2.59
N VAL A 26 12.72 -2.92 3.15
CA VAL A 26 11.30 -3.24 2.91
C VAL A 26 10.49 -2.75 4.10
N THR A 27 9.41 -2.01 3.82
CA THR A 27 8.47 -1.50 4.84
C THR A 27 7.05 -1.94 4.50
N PRO A 28 6.14 -2.04 5.50
CA PRO A 28 4.71 -2.09 5.21
C PRO A 28 4.29 -0.83 4.45
N GLY A 29 3.32 -0.96 3.55
CA GLY A 29 2.75 0.21 2.91
C GLY A 29 2.05 1.12 3.92
N GLY A 30 2.14 2.44 3.69
CA GLY A 30 1.56 3.44 4.57
C GLY A 30 0.03 3.38 4.59
N ILE A 31 -0.55 3.74 5.74
CA ILE A 31 -2.00 3.88 5.95
C ILE A 31 -2.27 5.34 6.30
N ASP A 32 -3.01 6.04 5.46
CA ASP A 32 -3.54 7.37 5.78
C ASP A 32 -5.00 7.24 6.20
N SER A 33 -5.27 7.57 7.47
CA SER A 33 -6.60 7.46 8.07
C SER A 33 -7.42 8.75 8.01
N HIS A 34 -6.93 9.82 7.38
CA HIS A 34 -7.60 11.12 7.35
C HIS A 34 -7.64 11.68 5.92
N ILE A 35 -8.23 10.93 5.01
CA ILE A 35 -8.33 11.34 3.60
C ILE A 35 -9.65 12.06 3.32
N HIS A 36 -9.53 13.25 2.75
CA HIS A 36 -10.63 13.92 2.06
C HIS A 36 -10.59 13.51 0.59
N PHE A 37 -11.56 12.72 0.13
CA PHE A 37 -11.64 12.27 -1.28
C PHE A 37 -12.16 13.39 -2.20
N ILE A 38 -11.35 14.43 -2.36
CA ILE A 38 -11.65 15.64 -3.14
C ILE A 38 -11.51 15.36 -4.63
N CYS A 39 -10.47 14.61 -5.00
CA CYS A 39 -10.22 14.29 -6.40
C CYS A 39 -9.48 12.94 -6.55
N PRO A 40 -9.71 12.20 -7.64
CA PRO A 40 -9.07 10.90 -7.86
C PRO A 40 -7.54 10.99 -8.01
N GLN A 41 -7.00 12.17 -8.34
CA GLN A 41 -5.56 12.40 -8.49
C GLN A 41 -4.78 12.24 -7.18
N GLN A 42 -5.44 12.31 -6.02
CA GLN A 42 -4.79 12.04 -4.73
C GLN A 42 -4.30 10.59 -4.61
N ILE A 43 -4.94 9.64 -5.31
CA ILE A 43 -4.59 8.22 -5.24
C ILE A 43 -3.19 7.93 -5.81
N PRO A 44 -2.84 8.32 -7.05
CA PRO A 44 -1.49 8.11 -7.57
C PRO A 44 -0.42 8.90 -6.81
N GLU A 45 -0.76 10.07 -6.23
CA GLU A 45 0.16 10.84 -5.38
C GLU A 45 0.45 10.11 -4.06
N ALA A 46 -0.59 9.53 -3.43
CA ALA A 46 -0.41 8.73 -2.22
C ALA A 46 0.44 7.48 -2.50
N LEU A 47 0.18 6.79 -3.61
CA LEU A 47 0.93 5.60 -3.98
C LEU A 47 2.40 5.90 -4.28
N SER A 48 2.71 7.01 -4.96
CA SER A 48 4.10 7.42 -5.22
C SER A 48 4.88 7.74 -3.93
N ALA A 49 4.17 8.16 -2.88
CA ALA A 49 4.72 8.40 -1.54
C ALA A 49 4.77 7.14 -0.63
N GLY A 50 4.41 5.96 -1.16
CA GLY A 50 4.43 4.69 -0.41
C GLY A 50 3.20 4.45 0.47
N ILE A 51 2.12 5.22 0.32
CA ILE A 51 0.84 4.99 0.99
C ILE A 51 0.00 4.04 0.13
N THR A 52 -0.33 2.88 0.69
CA THR A 52 -1.08 1.83 -0.01
C THR A 52 -2.52 1.69 0.48
N THR A 53 -2.93 2.46 1.48
CA THR A 53 -4.27 2.41 2.05
C THR A 53 -4.75 3.80 2.42
N LEU A 54 -5.93 4.17 1.93
CA LEU A 54 -6.60 5.45 2.14
C LEU A 54 -7.93 5.22 2.85
N ILE A 55 -8.11 5.81 4.02
CA ILE A 55 -9.35 5.75 4.79
C ILE A 55 -9.82 7.18 5.04
N GLY A 56 -11.10 7.42 4.79
CA GLY A 56 -11.68 8.75 4.91
C GLY A 56 -13.04 8.83 4.24
N GLY A 57 -13.37 10.00 3.70
CA GLY A 57 -14.66 10.24 3.05
C GLY A 57 -14.65 11.42 2.10
N GLY A 58 -15.66 11.50 1.25
CA GLY A 58 -15.80 12.58 0.29
C GLY A 58 -16.59 12.20 -0.97
N THR A 59 -17.24 13.21 -1.55
CA THR A 59 -18.01 13.10 -2.79
C THR A 59 -17.41 13.93 -3.93
N GLY A 60 -16.09 14.13 -3.92
CA GLY A 60 -15.39 15.03 -4.84
C GLY A 60 -15.29 16.47 -4.29
N PRO A 61 -15.18 17.51 -5.15
CA PRO A 61 -14.76 18.85 -4.73
C PRO A 61 -15.84 19.70 -4.05
N ALA A 62 -16.89 19.08 -3.51
CA ALA A 62 -17.93 19.75 -2.74
C ALA A 62 -17.37 20.44 -1.49
N THR A 63 -18.00 21.53 -1.06
CA THR A 63 -17.63 22.25 0.18
C THR A 63 -17.63 21.32 1.39
N GLY A 64 -18.56 20.36 1.44
CA GLY A 64 -18.60 19.32 2.47
C GLY A 64 -17.30 18.51 2.52
N THR A 65 -16.92 17.86 1.42
CA THR A 65 -15.66 17.09 1.33
C THR A 65 -14.42 17.93 1.64
N LYS A 66 -14.38 19.20 1.26
CA LYS A 66 -13.25 20.09 1.58
C LYS A 66 -13.12 20.38 3.07
N ALA A 67 -14.20 20.19 3.84
CA ALA A 67 -14.26 20.46 5.27
C ALA A 67 -14.23 19.18 6.12
N THR A 68 -14.85 18.09 5.66
CA THR A 68 -15.04 16.86 6.43
C THR A 68 -14.76 15.61 5.60
N THR A 69 -14.26 14.55 6.24
CA THR A 69 -14.07 13.22 5.64
C THR A 69 -15.34 12.38 5.73
N CYS A 70 -16.45 12.91 5.20
CA CYS A 70 -17.75 12.23 5.20
C CYS A 70 -18.20 11.96 3.78
N THR A 71 -18.79 10.78 3.54
CA THR A 71 -19.32 10.37 2.24
C THR A 71 -20.84 10.38 2.30
#